data_AF-A0A5A8F6W0-F1
#
_entry.id   AF-A0A5A8F6W0-F1
#
_cell.length_a   1.000
_cell.length_b   1.000
_cell.length_c   1.000
_cell.angle_alpha   90.00
_cell.angle_beta   90.00
_cell.angle_gamma   90.00
#
_symmetry.space_group_name_H-M   'P 1'
#
loop_
_entity.id
_entity.type
_entity.pdbx_description
1 polymer ?
#
loop_
_entity_poly.entity_id
_entity_poly.type
_entity_poly.pdbx_seq_one_letter_code
_entity_poly.pdbx_strand_id
1 'polypeptide(L)'
;MLSTVGALWKKDYKGEDGKKHAFLTGEVNLGILGRKRISAFKNEKKEKDTHPDWRIVMSEEVASDDGKKEYKQNTCGALWLKEYTDKDGNNKKYFSGVIQIGLMEHNIAIFANENKKEEKHPDYRVVFSKPDRMTPDQSIEDDSFDEDDLPF
;
A
#
# COMPACT_ATOMS: atom_id res chain seq x y z
N MET A 1 4.33 -14.53 -14.01
CA MET A 1 4.88 -14.62 -12.64
C MET A 1 4.94 -13.21 -12.09
N LEU A 2 4.37 -12.94 -10.91
CA LEU A 2 4.52 -11.64 -10.27
C LEU A 2 5.93 -11.55 -9.70
N SER A 3 6.70 -10.53 -10.08
CA SER A 3 8.06 -10.35 -9.58
C SER A 3 8.04 -9.79 -8.17
N THR A 4 8.69 -10.48 -7.23
CA THR A 4 8.94 -9.96 -5.89
C THR A 4 9.88 -8.76 -6.01
N VAL A 5 9.41 -7.62 -5.55
CA VAL A 5 10.14 -6.34 -5.62
C VAL A 5 10.51 -5.82 -4.25
N GLY A 6 10.01 -6.44 -3.18
CA GLY A 6 10.35 -6.03 -1.83
C GLY A 6 10.00 -7.07 -0.78
N ALA A 7 10.40 -6.74 0.44
CA ALA A 7 10.26 -7.60 1.60
C ALA A 7 9.94 -6.72 2.81
N LEU A 8 8.95 -7.14 3.61
CA LEU A 8 8.58 -6.46 4.85
C LEU A 8 8.62 -7.43 6.02
N TRP A 9 9.03 -6.91 7.16
CA TRP A 9 9.00 -7.56 8.46
C TRP A 9 7.95 -6.90 9.32
N LYS A 10 7.24 -7.70 10.10
CA LYS A 10 6.34 -7.20 11.14
C LYS A 10 7.17 -6.81 12.35
N LYS A 11 6.94 -5.61 12.85
CA LYS A 11 7.57 -5.11 14.08
C LYS A 11 6.51 -4.52 15.00
N ASP A 12 6.84 -4.46 16.27
CA ASP A 12 6.01 -3.81 17.29
C ASP A 12 6.65 -2.49 17.75
N TYR A 13 5.82 -1.52 18.09
CA TYR A 13 6.21 -0.30 18.78
C TYR A 13 5.23 -0.01 19.92
N LYS A 14 5.68 0.78 20.90
CA LYS A 14 4.81 1.27 21.97
C LYS A 14 4.25 2.61 21.54
N GLY A 15 2.92 2.72 21.45
CA GLY A 15 2.24 3.97 21.15
C GLY A 15 2.30 4.93 22.34
N GLU A 16 1.91 6.18 22.10
CA GLU A 16 1.78 7.20 23.17
C GLU A 16 0.73 6.80 24.20
N ASP A 17 -0.26 6.01 23.80
CA ASP A 17 -1.26 5.37 24.65
C ASP A 17 -0.71 4.21 25.51
N GLY A 18 0.58 3.90 25.38
CA GLY A 18 1.26 2.82 26.08
C GLY A 18 0.96 1.42 25.54
N LYS A 19 0.08 1.29 24.53
CA LYS A 19 -0.26 0.00 23.91
C LYS A 19 0.81 -0.41 22.90
N LYS A 20 0.93 -1.73 22.70
CA LYS A 20 1.75 -2.28 21.62
C LYS A 20 0.97 -2.21 20.31
N HIS A 21 1.57 -1.60 19.31
CA HIS A 21 1.04 -1.51 17.96
C HIS A 21 2.00 -2.20 17.00
N ALA A 22 1.45 -2.90 16.01
CA ALA A 22 2.25 -3.56 14.99
C ALA A 22 2.33 -2.69 13.72
N PHE A 23 3.48 -2.72 13.06
CA PHE A 23 3.70 -2.10 11.76
C PHE A 23 4.51 -3.02 10.86
N LEU A 24 4.44 -2.80 9.55
CA LEU A 24 5.27 -3.50 8.58
C LEU A 24 6.41 -2.57 8.16
N THR A 25 7.63 -3.06 8.04
CA THR A 25 8.76 -2.24 7.55
C THR A 25 9.75 -3.07 6.77
N GLY A 26 10.39 -2.46 5.79
CA GLY A 26 11.41 -3.11 4.99
C GLY A 26 11.71 -2.32 3.74
N GLU A 27 12.14 -3.01 2.69
CA GLU A 27 12.64 -2.39 1.48
C GLU A 27 11.83 -2.82 0.25
N VAL A 28 11.60 -1.86 -0.65
CA VAL A 28 10.96 -2.09 -1.95
C VAL A 28 11.84 -1.49 -3.03
N ASN A 29 12.12 -2.26 -4.08
CA ASN A 29 12.80 -1.83 -5.29
C ASN A 29 11.76 -1.28 -6.28
N LEU A 30 11.83 0.02 -6.54
CA LEU A 30 10.92 0.75 -7.41
C LEU A 30 11.51 1.00 -8.80
N GLY A 31 12.40 0.11 -9.26
CA GLY A 31 13.04 0.19 -10.56
C GLY A 31 14.03 1.36 -10.62
N ILE A 32 13.81 2.30 -11.53
CA ILE A 32 14.71 3.45 -11.74
C ILE A 32 14.83 4.37 -10.52
N LEU A 33 13.82 4.36 -9.63
CA LEU A 33 13.84 5.11 -8.37
C LEU A 33 14.70 4.43 -7.28
N GLY A 34 15.24 3.25 -7.60
CA GLY A 34 16.08 2.47 -6.72
C GLY A 34 15.31 1.82 -5.58
N ARG A 35 16.06 1.44 -4.56
CA ARG A 35 15.51 0.80 -3.37
C ARG A 35 15.09 1.86 -2.36
N LYS A 36 13.86 1.76 -1.86
CA LYS A 36 13.31 2.66 -0.84
C LYS A 36 12.91 1.87 0.39
N ARG A 37 13.17 2.45 1.56
CA ARG A 37 12.70 1.91 2.82
C ARG A 37 11.31 2.46 3.10
N ILE A 38 10.35 1.56 3.29
CA ILE A 38 8.98 1.91 3.61
C ILE A 38 8.56 1.31 4.93
N SER A 39 7.57 1.94 5.54
CA SER A 39 6.84 1.41 6.68
C SER A 39 5.35 1.56 6.43
N ALA A 40 4.56 0.53 6.72
CA ALA A 40 3.11 0.59 6.66
C ALA A 40 2.55 0.52 8.07
N PHE A 41 1.63 1.43 8.39
CA PHE A 41 0.95 1.52 9.68
C PHE A 41 -0.55 1.37 9.50
N LYS A 42 -1.21 0.66 10.42
CA LYS A 42 -2.66 0.55 10.42
C LYS A 42 -3.30 1.93 10.59
N ASN A 43 -4.31 2.21 9.78
CA ASN A 43 -5.09 3.44 9.87
C ASN A 43 -6.13 3.28 10.98
N GLU A 44 -5.74 3.59 12.22
CA GLU A 44 -6.63 3.48 13.39
C GLU A 44 -7.84 4.43 13.32
N LYS A 45 -7.80 5.43 12.44
CA LYS A 45 -8.89 6.39 12.19
C LYS A 45 -9.64 6.08 10.88
N LYS A 46 -9.75 4.80 10.50
CA LYS A 46 -10.55 4.40 9.35
C LYS A 46 -12.04 4.60 9.69
N GLU A 47 -12.69 5.54 9.01
CA GLU A 47 -14.10 5.87 9.22
C GLU A 47 -15.03 5.26 8.16
N LYS A 48 -14.50 4.95 6.97
CA LYS A 48 -15.26 4.43 5.83
C LYS A 48 -14.49 3.29 5.17
N ASP A 49 -15.19 2.37 4.51
CA ASP A 49 -14.55 1.25 3.80
C ASP A 49 -13.70 1.68 2.61
N THR A 50 -14.01 2.84 2.03
CA THR A 50 -13.20 3.47 0.97
C THR A 50 -11.86 3.99 1.49
N HIS A 51 -11.75 4.29 2.80
CA HIS A 51 -10.49 4.74 3.39
C HIS A 51 -9.51 3.56 3.49
N PRO A 52 -8.20 3.83 3.38
CA PRO A 52 -7.21 2.76 3.46
C PRO A 52 -7.18 2.13 4.85
N ASP A 53 -6.96 0.82 4.89
CA ASP A 53 -6.72 0.08 6.13
C ASP A 53 -5.34 0.38 6.69
N TRP A 54 -4.36 0.66 5.82
CA TRP A 54 -2.98 0.94 6.19
C TRP A 54 -2.42 2.08 5.35
N ARG A 55 -1.62 2.95 5.98
CA ARG A 55 -0.89 4.05 5.32
C ARG A 55 0.57 3.67 5.16
N ILE A 56 1.13 3.92 3.97
CA ILE A 56 2.55 3.71 3.69
C ILE A 56 3.27 5.04 3.92
N VAL A 57 4.38 4.96 4.65
CA VAL A 57 5.28 6.06 4.95
C VAL A 57 6.66 5.71 4.41
N MET A 58 7.29 6.66 3.74
CA MET A 58 8.69 6.59 3.33
C MET A 58 9.55 7.40 4.28
N SER A 59 10.71 6.87 4.65
CA SER A 59 11.75 7.62 5.35
C SER A 59 12.79 8.09 4.35
N GLU A 60 12.98 9.40 4.24
CA GLU A 60 13.98 10.02 3.38
C GLU A 60 15.01 10.75 4.24
N GLU A 61 16.29 10.51 3.98
CA GLU A 61 17.37 11.26 4.60
C GLU A 61 17.32 12.69 4.04
N VAL A 62 17.23 13.68 4.92
CA VAL A 62 17.30 15.10 4.57
C VAL A 62 18.63 15.65 5.07
N ALA A 63 19.23 16.55 4.28
CA ALA A 63 20.44 17.22 4.70
C ALA A 63 20.15 18.04 5.96
N SER A 64 20.93 17.83 7.02
CA SER A 64 20.92 18.69 8.20
C SER A 64 22.19 19.53 8.21
N ASP A 65 22.03 20.82 8.56
CA ASP A 65 23.11 21.80 8.59
C ASP A 65 24.17 21.47 9.65
N ASP A 66 23.84 20.62 10.63
CA ASP A 66 24.74 20.21 11.72
C ASP A 66 25.48 18.89 11.44
N GLY A 67 25.32 18.31 10.25
CA GLY A 67 25.95 17.04 9.85
C GLY A 67 25.30 15.79 10.46
N LYS A 68 24.19 15.91 11.21
CA LYS A 68 23.42 14.76 11.67
C LYS A 68 22.50 14.24 10.58
N LYS A 69 22.25 12.93 10.60
CA LYS A 69 21.26 12.31 9.73
C LYS A 69 19.86 12.61 10.25
N GLU A 70 19.15 13.49 9.57
CA GLU A 70 17.73 13.69 9.78
C GLU A 70 16.93 12.86 8.79
N TYR A 71 15.82 12.28 9.27
CA TYR A 71 14.93 11.50 8.43
C TYR A 71 13.54 12.12 8.44
N LYS A 72 13.08 12.56 7.27
CA LYS A 72 11.72 13.01 7.09
C LYS A 72 10.84 11.83 6.72
N GLN A 73 9.71 11.72 7.42
CA GLN A 73 8.68 10.73 7.11
C GLN A 73 7.57 11.37 6.30
N ASN A 74 7.34 10.87 5.09
CA ASN A 74 6.27 11.34 4.22
C ASN A 74 5.31 10.17 3.98
N THR A 75 4.00 10.40 4.17
CA THR A 75 3.00 9.44 3.71
C THR A 75 3.04 9.41 2.20
N CYS A 76 3.32 8.23 1.64
CA CYS A 76 3.58 8.04 0.22
C CYS A 76 2.69 6.95 -0.38
N GLY A 77 1.66 6.49 0.32
CA GLY A 77 0.83 5.42 -0.21
C GLY A 77 -0.22 4.92 0.76
N ALA A 78 -1.00 3.98 0.24
CA ALA A 78 -2.18 3.46 0.88
C ALA A 78 -2.33 1.97 0.54
N LEU A 79 -2.86 1.20 1.49
CA LEU A 79 -3.09 -0.22 1.36
C LEU A 79 -4.47 -0.56 1.90
N TRP A 80 -5.15 -1.44 1.19
CA TRP A 80 -6.43 -2.04 1.54
C TRP A 80 -6.23 -3.53 1.75
N LEU A 81 -6.85 -4.06 2.80
CA LEU A 81 -6.86 -5.48 3.09
C LEU A 81 -7.91 -6.15 2.19
N LYS A 82 -7.46 -7.06 1.35
CA LYS A 82 -8.30 -7.84 0.45
C LYS A 82 -8.21 -9.32 0.78
N GLU A 83 -9.19 -10.08 0.34
CA GLU A 83 -9.25 -11.53 0.47
C GLU A 83 -9.21 -12.18 -0.92
N TYR A 84 -8.63 -13.37 -1.02
CA TYR A 84 -8.62 -14.17 -2.23
C TYR A 84 -8.68 -15.65 -1.86
N THR A 85 -9.30 -16.45 -2.72
CA THR A 85 -9.28 -17.90 -2.61
C THR A 85 -8.06 -18.43 -3.35
N ASP A 86 -7.21 -19.20 -2.67
CA ASP A 86 -6.06 -19.84 -3.30
C ASP A 86 -6.47 -21.06 -4.14
N LYS A 87 -5.48 -21.70 -4.76
CA LYS A 87 -5.71 -22.89 -5.61
C LYS A 87 -6.23 -24.09 -4.84
N ASP A 88 -6.03 -24.11 -3.52
CA ASP A 88 -6.43 -25.18 -2.62
C ASP A 88 -7.80 -24.89 -1.98
N GLY A 89 -8.47 -23.79 -2.37
CA GLY A 89 -9.78 -23.39 -1.85
C GLY A 89 -9.74 -22.62 -0.53
N ASN A 90 -8.56 -22.25 -0.03
CA ASN A 90 -8.42 -21.52 1.22
C ASN A 90 -8.57 -20.01 1.00
N ASN A 91 -9.37 -19.36 1.85
CA ASN A 91 -9.45 -17.90 1.87
C ASN A 91 -8.22 -17.32 2.57
N LYS A 92 -7.41 -16.59 1.81
CA LYS A 92 -6.21 -15.90 2.27
C LYS A 92 -6.38 -14.40 2.14
N LYS A 93 -5.63 -13.66 2.97
CA LYS A 93 -5.63 -12.20 2.95
C LYS A 93 -4.34 -11.67 2.30
N TYR A 94 -4.45 -10.53 1.65
CA TYR A 94 -3.33 -9.79 1.10
C TYR A 94 -3.60 -8.30 1.18
N PHE A 95 -2.56 -7.49 1.15
CA PHE A 95 -2.74 -6.05 0.98
C PHE A 95 -2.60 -5.69 -0.49
N SER A 96 -3.45 -4.79 -0.97
CA SER A 96 -3.39 -4.21 -2.31
C SER A 96 -3.35 -2.70 -2.15
N GLY A 97 -2.57 -2.00 -2.97
CA GLY A 97 -2.60 -0.55 -2.94
C GLY A 97 -1.51 0.09 -3.78
N VAL A 98 -1.20 1.34 -3.45
CA VAL A 98 -0.34 2.20 -4.26
C VAL A 98 0.77 2.82 -3.43
N ILE A 99 1.95 2.93 -4.04
CA ILE A 99 3.05 3.78 -3.57
C ILE A 99 3.22 4.91 -4.60
N GLN A 100 3.05 6.14 -4.15
CA GLN A 100 3.24 7.37 -4.91
C GLN A 100 4.56 8.04 -4.52
N ILE A 101 5.44 8.23 -5.50
CA ILE A 101 6.72 8.95 -5.34
C ILE A 101 6.85 9.98 -6.45
N GLY A 102 6.79 11.25 -6.08
CA GLY A 102 6.72 12.34 -7.05
C GLY A 102 5.49 12.19 -7.95
N LEU A 103 5.71 12.17 -9.26
CA LEU A 103 4.66 12.01 -10.27
C LEU A 103 4.37 10.54 -10.63
N MET A 104 5.11 9.59 -10.06
CA MET A 104 4.97 8.17 -10.38
C MET A 104 4.14 7.44 -9.32
N GLU A 105 3.23 6.60 -9.80
CA GLU A 105 2.43 5.70 -8.97
C GLU A 105 2.80 4.25 -9.28
N HIS A 106 3.03 3.47 -8.24
CA HIS A 106 3.34 2.05 -8.31
C HIS A 106 2.26 1.23 -7.62
N ASN A 107 1.51 0.46 -8.39
CA ASN A 107 0.57 -0.52 -7.87
C ASN A 107 1.33 -1.70 -7.28
N ILE A 108 1.05 -2.01 -6.01
CA ILE A 108 1.69 -3.09 -5.29
C ILE A 108 0.67 -4.02 -4.63
N ALA A 109 1.10 -5.26 -4.43
CA ALA A 109 0.41 -6.21 -3.57
C ALA A 109 1.40 -6.82 -2.58
N ILE A 110 0.93 -7.09 -1.36
CA ILE A 110 1.73 -7.60 -0.25
C ILE A 110 1.09 -8.88 0.25
N PHE A 111 1.83 -9.98 0.15
CA PHE A 111 1.39 -11.31 0.56
C PHE A 111 2.21 -11.81 1.73
N ALA A 112 1.59 -12.58 2.63
CA ALA A 112 2.34 -13.31 3.65
C ALA A 112 3.39 -14.22 3.00
N ASN A 113 4.56 -14.32 3.62
CA ASN A 113 5.62 -15.21 3.18
C ASN A 113 5.40 -16.62 3.72
N GLU A 114 4.71 -17.44 2.93
CA GLU A 114 4.43 -18.84 3.27
C GLU A 114 5.69 -19.70 3.40
N ASN A 115 6.82 -19.22 2.87
CA ASN A 115 8.11 -19.90 2.95
C ASN A 115 9.02 -19.35 4.08
N LYS A 116 8.46 -18.60 5.03
CA LYS A 116 9.22 -18.15 6.21
C LYS A 116 9.57 -19.37 7.08
N LYS A 117 10.86 -19.68 7.16
CA LYS A 117 11.42 -20.79 7.97
C LYS A 117 12.21 -20.31 9.17
N GLU A 118 12.68 -19.06 9.13
CA GLU A 118 13.56 -18.46 10.14
C GLU A 118 13.09 -17.04 10.45
N GLU A 119 13.42 -16.54 11.64
CA GLU A 119 13.02 -15.20 12.09
C GLU A 119 13.59 -14.09 11.18
N LYS A 120 14.81 -14.28 10.67
CA LYS A 120 15.48 -13.34 9.75
C LYS A 120 14.75 -13.22 8.40
N HIS A 121 13.94 -14.20 8.03
CA HIS A 121 13.17 -14.14 6.77
C HIS A 121 12.02 -13.15 6.90
N PRO A 122 11.68 -12.46 5.79
CA PRO A 122 10.59 -11.50 5.81
C PRO A 122 9.26 -12.18 6.09
N ASP A 123 8.39 -11.48 6.82
CA ASP A 123 7.02 -11.91 7.08
C ASP A 123 6.13 -11.75 5.85
N TYR A 124 6.45 -10.77 5.00
CA TYR A 124 5.67 -10.44 3.83
C TYR A 124 6.55 -10.19 2.60
N ARG A 125 6.03 -10.56 1.44
CA ARG A 125 6.62 -10.31 0.13
C ARG A 125 5.80 -9.23 -0.58
N VAL A 126 6.50 -8.25 -1.17
CA VAL A 126 5.90 -7.20 -1.98
C VAL A 126 6.11 -7.53 -3.44
N VAL A 127 5.05 -7.45 -4.24
CA VAL A 127 5.08 -7.63 -5.69
C VAL A 127 4.47 -6.42 -6.37
N PHE A 128 4.89 -6.12 -7.60
CA PHE A 128 4.11 -5.18 -8.42
C PHE A 128 2.79 -5.84 -8.82
N SER A 129 1.69 -5.13 -8.60
CA SER A 129 0.42 -5.49 -9.22
C SER A 129 0.42 -4.97 -10.65
N LYS A 130 -0.23 -5.70 -11.57
CA LYS A 130 -0.60 -5.09 -12.84
C LYS A 130 -1.57 -3.94 -12.52
N PRO A 131 -1.50 -2.80 -13.23
CA PRO A 131 -2.56 -1.82 -13.15
C PRO A 131 -3.86 -2.53 -13.49
N ASP A 132 -4.89 -2.33 -12.68
CA ASP A 132 -6.22 -2.81 -13.04
C ASP A 132 -6.51 -2.26 -14.44
N ARG A 133 -6.82 -3.16 -15.39
CA ARG A 133 -7.56 -2.70 -16.56
C ARG A 133 -8.85 -2.18 -15.97
N MET A 134 -9.01 -0.85 -15.94
CA MET A 134 -10.25 -0.17 -15.55
C MET A 134 -11.44 -1.08 -15.85
N THR A 135 -12.06 -1.64 -14.81
CA THR A 135 -13.46 -2.01 -14.94
C THR A 135 -14.16 -0.69 -15.28
N PRO A 136 -14.78 -0.56 -16.46
CA PRO A 136 -15.59 0.61 -16.75
C PRO A 136 -16.63 0.65 -15.65
N ASP A 137 -16.64 1.73 -14.88
CA ASP A 137 -17.69 1.98 -13.93
C ASP A 137 -19.00 2.06 -14.73
N GLN A 138 -19.79 1.00 -14.64
CA GLN A 138 -21.15 0.96 -15.17
C GLN A 138 -22.01 1.82 -14.26
N SER A 139 -22.27 3.06 -14.67
CA SER A 139 -23.61 3.67 -14.71
C SER A 139 -23.48 5.19 -14.82
N ILE A 140 -23.33 5.71 -16.03
CA ILE A 140 -24.05 6.94 -16.37
C ILE A 140 -25.40 6.41 -16.83
N GLU A 141 -26.42 6.54 -15.99
CA GLU A 141 -27.80 6.47 -16.45
C GLU A 141 -27.94 7.53 -17.54
N ASP A 142 -28.23 7.06 -18.74
CA ASP A 142 -28.57 7.85 -19.91
C ASP A 142 -29.91 8.53 -19.57
N ASP A 143 -29.85 9.66 -18.88
CA ASP A 143 -30.99 10.57 -18.76
C ASP A 143 -31.19 11.13 -20.17
N SER A 144 -32.18 10.58 -20.86
CA SER A 144 -32.68 11.04 -22.14
C SER A 144 -32.90 12.54 -22.08
N PHE A 145 -32.00 13.29 -22.71
CA PHE A 145 -32.18 14.70 -22.97
C PHE A 145 -33.22 14.83 -24.09
N ASP A 146 -34.50 14.91 -23.71
CA ASP A 146 -35.57 15.26 -24.64
C ASP A 146 -35.37 16.72 -25.07
N GLU A 147 -34.93 16.92 -26.32
CA GLU A 147 -34.72 18.24 -26.94
C GLU A 147 -35.99 19.12 -27.02
N ASP A 148 -37.15 18.59 -26.64
CA ASP A 148 -38.44 19.29 -26.65
C ASP A 148 -38.69 20.21 -25.43
N ASP A 149 -37.81 20.23 -24.41
CA ASP A 149 -37.98 21.05 -23.20
C ASP A 149 -37.09 22.31 -23.15
N LEU A 150 -36.57 22.76 -24.30
CA LEU A 150 -35.87 24.05 -24.40
C LEU A 150 -36.88 25.18 -24.73
N PRO A 151 -37.12 26.14 -23.82
CA PRO A 151 -37.95 27.30 -24.16
C PRO A 151 -37.19 28.25 -25.10
N PHE A 152 -37.81 28.57 -26.25
CA PHE A 152 -37.37 29.66 -27.14
C PHE A 152 -37.53 31.03 -26.49
#